data_AF-A0A6I3KTC4-F1
#
_entry.id   AF-A0A6I3KTC4-F1
#
_cell.length_a   1.000
_cell.length_b   1.000
_cell.length_c   1.000
_cell.angle_alpha   90.00
_cell.angle_beta   90.00
_cell.angle_gamma   90.00
#
_symmetry.space_group_name_H-M   'P 1'
#
loop_
_entity.id
_entity.type
_entity.pdbx_description
1 polymer ?
#
loop_
_entity_poly.entity_id
_entity_poly.type
_entity_poly.pdbx_seq_one_letter_code
_entity_poly.pdbx_strand_id
1 'polypeptide(L)'
;MLSVRFGSENEWWVSGSVFDRLFDAAIGYGVMPGDLEDWRYVVDANGGMDVNKEKPQDAGRFKDALLESAQRELNSVERTQDNWTYTTSLEKLVKLLGKD
;
A
#
# COMPACT_ATOMS: atom_id res chain seq x y z
N MET A 1 -13.37 -5.11 -0.99
CA MET A 1 -12.79 -3.76 -0.87
C MET A 1 -12.09 -3.72 0.48
N LEU A 2 -10.90 -3.16 0.53
CA LEU A 2 -10.08 -3.00 1.73
C LEU A 2 -9.94 -1.51 2.06
N SER A 3 -9.72 -1.20 3.34
CA SER A 3 -9.39 0.15 3.78
C SER A 3 -8.10 0.18 4.59
N VAL A 4 -7.08 0.91 4.14
CA VAL A 4 -5.85 1.12 4.91
C VAL A 4 -5.79 2.58 5.35
N ARG A 5 -5.90 2.81 6.67
CA ARG A 5 -5.92 4.14 7.27
C ARG A 5 -4.54 4.52 7.81
N PHE A 6 -4.04 5.65 7.35
CA PHE A 6 -2.74 6.23 7.68
C PHE A 6 -2.84 7.49 8.56
N GLY A 7 -4.05 8.02 8.76
CA GLY A 7 -4.38 9.20 9.57
C GLY A 7 -5.89 9.45 9.58
N SER A 8 -6.36 10.52 10.25
CA SER A 8 -7.80 10.83 10.35
C SER A 8 -8.46 11.09 8.98
N GLU A 9 -7.72 11.74 8.08
CA GLU A 9 -8.15 12.09 6.71
C GLU A 9 -7.43 11.27 5.63
N ASN A 10 -6.46 10.44 6.03
CA ASN A 10 -5.60 9.71 5.12
C ASN A 10 -6.00 8.23 5.08
N GLU A 11 -7.00 7.89 4.29
CA GLU A 11 -7.51 6.53 4.17
C GLU A 11 -7.51 6.08 2.70
N TRP A 12 -6.85 4.95 2.44
CA TRP A 12 -6.74 4.36 1.11
C TRP A 12 -7.75 3.22 0.96
N TRP A 13 -8.78 3.48 0.17
CA TRP A 13 -9.79 2.49 -0.22
C TRP A 13 -9.39 1.81 -1.52
N VAL A 14 -9.23 0.49 -1.49
CA VAL A 14 -8.59 -0.27 -2.58
C VAL A 14 -9.20 -1.66 -2.74
N SER A 15 -9.15 -2.25 -3.94
CA SER A 15 -9.51 -3.67 -4.10
C SER A 15 -8.43 -4.58 -3.52
N GLY A 16 -8.82 -5.78 -3.05
CA GLY A 16 -7.87 -6.79 -2.55
C GLY A 16 -6.76 -7.06 -3.57
N SER A 17 -7.13 -7.30 -4.83
CA SER A 17 -6.17 -7.55 -5.91
C SER A 17 -5.14 -6.43 -6.16
N VAL A 18 -5.49 -5.16 -5.92
CA VAL A 18 -4.55 -4.05 -6.09
C VAL A 18 -3.62 -3.97 -4.87
N PHE A 19 -4.17 -4.16 -3.67
CA PHE A 19 -3.38 -4.23 -2.44
C PHE A 19 -2.38 -5.39 -2.51
N ASP A 20 -2.86 -6.59 -2.81
CA ASP A 20 -2.07 -7.81 -2.99
C ASP A 20 -0.93 -7.61 -3.98
N ARG A 21 -1.24 -7.11 -5.18
CA ARG A 21 -0.22 -6.89 -6.21
C ARG A 21 0.85 -5.89 -5.78
N LEU A 22 0.46 -4.80 -5.11
CA LEU A 22 1.43 -3.84 -4.57
C LEU A 22 2.26 -4.44 -3.45
N PHE A 23 1.65 -5.25 -2.57
CA PHE A 23 2.33 -5.91 -1.47
C PHE A 23 3.36 -6.93 -1.99
N ASP A 24 2.97 -7.74 -2.98
CA ASP A 24 3.86 -8.67 -3.67
C ASP A 24 5.02 -7.93 -4.34
N ALA A 25 4.77 -6.77 -4.96
CA ALA A 25 5.82 -5.92 -5.52
C ALA A 25 6.76 -5.40 -4.43
N ALA A 26 6.23 -4.95 -3.29
CA ALA A 26 7.04 -4.47 -2.16
C ALA A 26 7.97 -5.57 -1.60
N ILE A 27 7.48 -6.80 -1.49
CA ILE A 27 8.30 -7.97 -1.13
C ILE A 27 9.34 -8.24 -2.23
N GLY A 28 8.93 -8.29 -3.49
CA GLY A 28 9.80 -8.57 -4.64
C GLY A 28 10.93 -7.55 -4.81
N TYR A 29 10.69 -6.29 -4.43
CA TYR A 29 11.70 -5.23 -4.40
C TYR A 29 12.60 -5.26 -3.17
N GLY A 30 12.33 -6.12 -2.19
CA GLY A 30 13.03 -6.14 -0.90
C GLY A 30 12.77 -4.90 -0.05
N VAL A 31 11.66 -4.19 -0.31
CA VAL A 31 11.27 -2.95 0.37
C VAL A 31 10.35 -3.24 1.56
N MET A 32 9.46 -4.23 1.43
CA MET A 32 8.64 -4.68 2.55
C MET A 32 9.51 -5.37 3.61
N PRO A 33 9.51 -4.91 4.86
CA PRO A 33 10.25 -5.60 5.89
C PRO A 33 9.63 -6.95 6.24
N GLY A 34 10.47 -7.98 6.39
CA GLY A 34 10.00 -9.35 6.64
C GLY A 34 9.16 -9.52 7.90
N ASP A 35 9.38 -8.67 8.92
CA ASP A 35 8.59 -8.65 10.16
C ASP A 35 7.21 -7.99 10.01
N LEU A 36 6.91 -7.41 8.85
CA LEU A 36 5.62 -6.78 8.52
C LEU A 36 4.90 -7.49 7.38
N GLU A 37 5.47 -8.55 6.80
CA GLU A 37 4.82 -9.30 5.71
C GLU A 37 3.49 -9.92 6.12
N ASP A 38 3.34 -10.26 7.41
CA ASP A 38 2.12 -10.81 7.98
C ASP A 38 0.97 -9.80 8.05
N TRP A 39 1.25 -8.50 7.93
CA TRP A 39 0.22 -7.45 7.92
C TRP A 39 -0.71 -7.54 6.72
N ARG A 40 -0.28 -8.19 5.62
CA ARG A 40 -1.18 -8.55 4.52
C ARG A 40 -2.37 -9.37 5.04
N TYR A 41 -2.10 -10.40 5.83
CA TYR A 41 -3.16 -11.25 6.40
C TYR A 41 -4.04 -10.48 7.38
N VAL A 42 -3.46 -9.54 8.14
CA VAL A 42 -4.23 -8.68 9.05
C VAL A 42 -5.19 -7.79 8.28
N VAL A 43 -4.72 -7.16 7.19
CA VAL A 43 -5.56 -6.31 6.32
C VAL A 43 -6.68 -7.14 5.70
N ASP A 44 -6.36 -8.30 5.13
CA ASP A 44 -7.36 -9.14 4.45
C ASP A 44 -8.41 -9.69 5.42
N ALA A 45 -7.98 -10.19 6.59
CA ALA A 45 -8.89 -10.78 7.58
C ALA A 45 -9.88 -9.75 8.16
N ASN A 46 -9.44 -8.51 8.33
CA ASN A 46 -10.23 -7.44 8.92
C ASN A 46 -10.97 -6.57 7.87
N GLY A 47 -10.72 -6.80 6.57
CA GLY A 47 -11.20 -5.91 5.51
C GLY A 47 -10.51 -4.54 5.51
N GLY A 48 -9.37 -4.42 6.17
CA GLY A 48 -8.63 -3.17 6.35
C GLY A 48 -7.72 -3.15 7.58
N MET A 49 -7.03 -2.04 7.77
CA MET A 49 -6.17 -1.79 8.93
C MET A 49 -6.08 -0.29 9.22
N ASP A 50 -6.05 0.05 10.51
CA ASP A 50 -5.67 1.39 10.96
C ASP A 50 -4.25 1.38 11.47
N VAL A 51 -3.33 1.84 10.62
CA VAL A 51 -1.88 1.80 10.85
C VAL A 51 -1.49 2.62 12.09
N ASN A 52 -2.32 3.59 12.52
CA ASN A 52 -2.06 4.38 13.72
C ASN A 52 -2.31 3.62 15.03
N LYS A 53 -2.93 2.43 14.98
CA LYS A 53 -3.09 1.55 16.14
C LYS A 53 -1.86 0.67 16.39
N GLU A 54 -0.94 0.66 15.43
CA GLU A 54 0.29 -0.10 15.51
C GLU A 54 1.43 0.73 16.12
N LYS A 55 2.57 0.09 16.37
CA LYS A 55 3.75 0.80 16.86
C LYS A 55 4.18 1.85 15.83
N PRO A 56 4.50 3.09 16.26
CA PRO A 56 4.85 4.16 15.33
C PRO A 56 6.00 3.81 14.37
N GLN A 57 6.99 3.03 14.82
CA GLN A 57 8.08 2.57 13.98
C GLN A 57 7.62 1.62 12.86
N ASP A 58 6.76 0.67 13.18
CA ASP A 58 6.24 -0.31 12.22
C ASP A 58 5.25 0.37 11.25
N ALA A 59 4.44 1.27 11.78
CA ALA A 59 3.57 2.15 11.01
C ALA A 59 4.33 2.99 9.97
N GLY A 60 5.45 3.61 10.37
CA GLY A 60 6.31 4.38 9.47
C GLY A 60 6.93 3.49 8.40
N ARG A 61 7.55 2.38 8.79
CA ARG A 61 8.17 1.43 7.85
C ARG A 61 7.17 0.88 6.83
N PHE A 62 5.95 0.58 7.26
CA PHE A 62 4.89 0.11 6.37
C PHE A 62 4.46 1.20 5.38
N LYS A 63 4.26 2.45 5.84
CA LYS A 63 3.94 3.60 4.99
C LYS A 63 5.03 3.83 3.94
N ASP A 64 6.28 3.87 4.36
CA ASP A 64 7.44 4.10 3.49
C ASP A 64 7.54 2.98 2.45
N ALA A 65 7.36 1.73 2.87
CA ALA A 65 7.43 0.58 1.96
C ALA A 65 6.34 0.63 0.87
N LEU A 66 5.11 0.98 1.24
CA LEU A 66 4.01 1.13 0.29
C LEU A 66 4.22 2.34 -0.64
N LEU A 67 4.69 3.47 -0.12
CA LEU A 67 4.96 4.67 -0.91
C LEU A 67 6.06 4.41 -1.95
N GLU A 68 7.18 3.86 -1.51
CA GLU A 68 8.32 3.54 -2.38
C GLU A 68 7.92 2.53 -3.46
N SER A 69 7.23 1.45 -3.07
CA SER A 69 6.78 0.43 -4.03
C SER A 69 5.78 0.98 -5.03
N ALA A 70 4.86 1.85 -4.59
CA ALA A 70 3.89 2.49 -5.49
C ALA A 70 4.58 3.41 -6.50
N GLN A 71 5.58 4.19 -6.07
CA GLN A 71 6.36 5.02 -6.98
C GLN A 71 7.16 4.19 -7.99
N ARG A 72 7.77 3.08 -7.56
CA ARG A 72 8.50 2.16 -8.45
C ARG A 72 7.58 1.50 -9.47
N GLU A 73 6.41 1.01 -9.04
CA GLU A 73 5.41 0.42 -9.93
C GLU A 73 4.90 1.44 -10.95
N LEU A 74 4.63 2.69 -10.54
CA LEU A 74 4.19 3.75 -11.46
C LEU A 74 5.24 4.10 -12.53
N ASN A 75 6.53 3.88 -12.25
CA ASN A 75 7.62 4.10 -13.20
C ASN A 75 7.89 2.90 -14.12
N SER A 76 7.43 1.70 -13.75
CA SER A 76 7.77 0.44 -14.44
C SER A 76 6.59 -0.21 -15.15
N VAL A 77 5.38 -0.04 -14.64
CA VAL A 77 4.16 -0.61 -15.20
C VAL A 77 3.63 0.30 -16.30
N GLU A 78 3.53 -0.25 -17.52
CA GLU A 78 2.92 0.46 -18.64
C GLU A 78 1.43 0.74 -18.38
N ARG A 79 1.02 1.98 -18.62
CA ARG A 79 -0.36 2.44 -18.42
C ARG A 79 -1.28 1.98 -19.56
N THR A 80 -1.57 0.70 -19.58
CA THR A 80 -2.53 0.05 -20.50
C THR A 80 -3.93 0.00 -19.90
N GLN A 81 -4.93 -0.41 -20.70
CA GLN A 81 -6.29 -0.64 -20.20
C GLN A 81 -6.33 -1.69 -19.08
N ASP A 82 -5.51 -2.74 -19.19
CA ASP A 82 -5.42 -3.82 -18.19
C ASP A 82 -4.81 -3.37 -16.86
N ASN A 83 -3.88 -2.40 -16.91
CA ASN A 83 -3.22 -1.86 -15.73
C ASN A 83 -3.91 -0.59 -15.18
N TRP A 84 -4.91 -0.04 -15.86
CA TRP A 84 -5.49 1.25 -15.53
C TRP A 84 -5.96 1.38 -14.08
N THR A 85 -6.69 0.37 -13.59
CA THR A 85 -7.22 0.33 -12.21
C THR A 85 -6.08 0.30 -11.19
N TYR A 86 -5.04 -0.47 -11.49
CA TYR A 86 -3.88 -0.62 -10.64
C TYR A 86 -3.12 0.71 -10.56
N THR A 87 -2.67 1.26 -11.69
CA THR A 87 -1.91 2.51 -11.73
C THR A 87 -2.70 3.69 -11.14
N THR A 88 -4.00 3.79 -11.42
CA THR A 88 -4.85 4.86 -10.85
C THR A 88 -4.95 4.75 -9.32
N SER A 89 -5.01 3.54 -8.78
CA SER A 89 -5.04 3.32 -7.33
C SER A 89 -3.70 3.68 -6.68
N LEU A 90 -2.58 3.39 -7.34
CA LEU A 90 -1.25 3.76 -6.87
C LEU A 90 -1.03 5.28 -6.89
N GLU A 91 -1.48 5.98 -7.94
CA GLU A 91 -1.41 7.45 -8.00
C GLU A 91 -2.14 8.11 -6.82
N LYS A 92 -3.29 7.55 -6.44
CA LYS A 92 -4.04 8.00 -5.26
C LYS A 92 -3.25 7.74 -3.98
N LEU A 93 -2.66 6.56 -3.84
CA LEU A 93 -1.82 6.21 -2.68
C LEU A 93 -0.62 7.15 -2.54
N VAL A 94 0.12 7.41 -3.63
CA VAL A 94 1.26 8.33 -3.62
C VAL A 94 0.82 9.75 -3.24
N LYS A 95 -0.32 10.24 -3.76
CA LYS A 95 -0.86 11.54 -3.36
C LYS A 95 -1.34 11.59 -1.90
N LEU A 96 -1.74 10.46 -1.34
CA LEU A 96 -2.18 10.33 0.04
C LEU A 96 -1.00 10.36 1.01
N LEU A 97 0.08 9.65 0.67
CA LEU A 97 1.25 9.46 1.52
C LEU A 97 2.36 10.51 1.28
N GLY A 98 2.43 11.13 0.11
CA GLY A 98 3.43 12.14 -0.23
C GLY A 98 3.08 13.57 0.21
N LYS A 99 2.00 13.76 0.97
CA LYS A 99 1.65 15.03 1.60
C LYS A 99 2.12 14.99 3.05
N ASP A 100 3.38 15.33 3.28
CA ASP A 100 3.88 15.75 4.60
C ASP A 100 3.79 17.27 4.72
#